data_AF-A0A934TV78-F1
#
_entry.id   AF-A0A934TV78-F1
#
_cell.length_a   1.000
_cell.length_b   1.000
_cell.length_c   1.000
_cell.angle_alpha   90.00
_cell.angle_beta   90.00
_cell.angle_gamma   90.00
#
_symmetry.space_group_name_H-M   'P 1'
#
loop_
_entity.id
_entity.type
_entity.pdbx_description
1 polymer ?
#
loop_
_entity_poly.entity_id
_entity_poly.type
_entity_poly.pdbx_seq_one_letter_code
_entity_poly.pdbx_strand_id
1 'polypeptide(L)' 'MAQATDSEQFPEENAANYVNGRFDPKGAEALRESFRRQAEVQAKLSAESRTQAQRHRPQPGNAR' A
#
# COMPACT_ATOMS: atom_id res chain seq x y z
N MET A 1 -30.60 0.73 -12.54
CA MET A 1 -29.37 0.28 -13.21
C MET A 1 -28.61 -0.58 -12.20
N ALA A 2 -28.62 -1.90 -12.38
CA ALA A 2 -27.87 -2.81 -11.52
C ALA A 2 -26.39 -2.68 -11.91
N GLN A 3 -25.57 -2.13 -11.02
CA GLN A 3 -24.13 -2.19 -11.17
C GLN A 3 -23.72 -3.61 -10.82
N ALA A 4 -23.31 -4.38 -11.82
CA ALA A 4 -22.68 -5.67 -11.63
C ALA A 4 -21.31 -5.44 -10.96
N THR A 5 -21.29 -5.43 -9.63
CA THR A 5 -20.05 -5.57 -8.85
C THR A 5 -19.85 -7.05 -8.54
N ASP A 6 -19.84 -7.86 -9.59
CA ASP A 6 -19.67 -9.32 -9.52
C ASP A 6 -18.38 -9.73 -10.24
N SER A 7 -17.33 -8.91 -10.12
CA SER A 7 -15.96 -9.41 -10.28
C SER A 7 -15.59 -10.09 -8.97
N GLU A 8 -16.15 -11.29 -8.85
CA GLU A 8 -15.78 -12.36 -7.94
C GLU A 8 -14.35 -12.20 -7.40
N GLN A 9 -14.31 -12.20 -6.07
CA GLN A 9 -13.14 -12.22 -5.19
C GLN A 9 -12.27 -13.47 -5.38
N PHE A 10 -11.84 -13.75 -6.60
CA PHE A 10 -10.66 -14.59 -6.78
C PHE A 10 -9.49 -13.72 -6.32
N PRO A 11 -8.80 -14.05 -5.21
CA PRO A 11 -7.54 -13.39 -4.94
C PRO A 11 -6.68 -13.63 -6.17
N GLU A 12 -6.40 -12.59 -6.96
CA GLU A 12 -5.58 -12.70 -8.16
C GLU A 12 -4.37 -13.56 -7.80
N GLU A 13 -4.30 -14.74 -8.41
CA GLU A 13 -3.29 -15.71 -8.07
C GLU A 13 -1.95 -15.08 -8.45
N ASN A 14 -1.22 -14.59 -7.46
CA ASN A 14 -0.02 -13.82 -7.73
C ASN A 14 0.99 -14.77 -8.37
N ALA A 15 1.26 -14.58 -9.67
CA ALA A 15 2.17 -15.43 -10.43
C ALA A 15 3.58 -15.48 -9.81
N ALA A 16 3.97 -14.46 -9.03
CA ALA A 16 5.22 -14.45 -8.27
C ALA A 16 5.26 -15.49 -7.13
N ASN A 17 4.12 -16.05 -6.74
CA ASN A 17 4.04 -17.14 -5.77
C ASN A 17 4.39 -18.50 -6.40
N TYR A 18 4.68 -18.58 -7.69
CA TYR A 18 4.92 -19.84 -8.40
C TYR A 18 6.33 -19.87 -9.02
N VAL A 19 7.04 -20.98 -8.82
CA VAL A 19 8.35 -21.25 -9.41
C VAL A 19 8.25 -22.55 -10.21
N ASN A 20 8.56 -22.48 -11.51
CA ASN A 20 8.41 -23.61 -12.46
C ASN A 20 6.98 -24.22 -12.46
N GLY A 21 5.96 -23.36 -12.32
CA GLY A 21 4.56 -23.79 -12.29
C GLY A 21 4.13 -24.48 -10.99
N ARG A 22 4.95 -24.47 -9.95
CA ARG A 22 4.61 -24.98 -8.61
C ARG A 22 4.54 -23.85 -7.61
N PHE A 23 3.53 -23.89 -6.75
CA PHE A 23 3.37 -22.91 -5.69
C PHE A 23 4.58 -22.97 -4.73
N ASP A 24 5.23 -21.84 -4.54
CA ASP A 24 6.28 -21.63 -3.55
C ASP A 24 5.69 -20.89 -2.33
N PRO A 25 5.31 -21.62 -1.26
CA PRO A 25 4.74 -21.00 -0.08
C PRO A 25 5.71 -20.02 0.61
N LYS A 26 7.02 -20.26 0.52
CA LYS A 26 8.03 -19.40 1.15
C LYS A 26 8.17 -18.08 0.39
N GLY A 27 8.19 -18.14 -0.94
CA GLY A 27 8.16 -16.96 -1.80
C GLY A 27 6.90 -16.13 -1.58
N ALA A 28 5.74 -16.78 -1.50
CA ALA A 28 4.47 -16.12 -1.23
C ALA A 28 4.44 -15.42 0.15
N GLU A 29 4.96 -16.06 1.18
CA GLU A 29 5.05 -15.49 2.53
C GLU A 29 6.02 -14.30 2.58
N ALA A 30 7.20 -14.43 1.97
CA ALA A 30 8.18 -13.35 1.87
C ALA A 30 7.59 -12.13 1.14
N LEU A 31 6.82 -12.37 0.08
CA LEU A 31 6.16 -11.31 -0.66
C LEU A 31 5.09 -10.61 0.19
N ARG A 32 4.25 -11.35 0.92
CA ARG A 32 3.25 -10.79 1.85
C ARG A 32 3.91 -9.94 2.94
N GLU A 33 4.99 -10.43 3.54
CA GLU A 33 5.76 -9.70 4.55
C GLU A 33 6.37 -8.42 3.95
N SER A 34 6.87 -8.47 2.71
CA SER A 34 7.41 -7.28 2.03
C SER A 34 6.33 -6.20 1.82
N PHE A 35 5.12 -6.59 1.40
CA PHE A 35 4.01 -5.66 1.22
C PHE A 35 3.54 -5.05 2.54
N ARG A 36 3.48 -5.87 3.61
CA ARG A 36 3.17 -5.36 4.96
C ARG A 36 4.19 -4.31 5.41
N ARG A 37 5.48 -4.60 5.26
CA ARG A 37 6.55 -3.64 5.62
C ARG A 37 6.48 -2.37 4.79
N GLN A 38 6.24 -2.48 3.48
CA GLN A 38 6.06 -1.31 2.62
C GLN A 38 4.88 -0.44 3.08
N ALA A 39 3.74 -1.05 3.41
CA ALA A 39 2.58 -0.33 3.93
C ALA A 39 2.88 0.37 5.26
N GLU A 40 3.58 -0.28 6.18
CA GLU A 40 4.01 0.31 7.45
C GLU A 40 4.95 1.51 7.25
N VAL A 41 5.94 1.37 6.35
CA VAL A 41 6.86 2.47 5.99
C VAL A 41 6.10 3.62 5.36
N GLN A 42 5.21 3.34 4.42
CA GLN A 42 4.40 4.36 3.76
C GLN A 42 3.51 5.13 4.75
N ALA A 43 2.93 4.44 5.73
CA ALA A 43 2.13 5.06 6.78
C ALA A 43 2.97 6.01 7.64
N LYS A 44 4.20 5.61 8.03
CA LYS A 44 5.14 6.45 8.77
C LYS A 44 5.54 7.69 7.97
N LEU A 45 5.97 7.52 6.72
CA LEU A 45 6.34 8.63 5.83
C LEU A 45 5.18 9.62 5.63
N SER A 46 3.96 9.10 5.50
CA SER A 46 2.76 9.93 5.36
C SER A 46 2.41 10.71 6.63
N ALA A 47 2.73 10.18 7.81
CA ALA A 47 2.58 10.89 9.08
C ALA A 47 3.63 11.99 9.22
N GLU A 48 4.91 11.68 8.94
CA GLU A 48 6.01 12.64 8.98
C GLU A 48 5.80 13.79 8.00
N SER A 49 5.37 13.49 6.77
CA SER A 49 5.07 14.51 5.75
C SER A 49 3.98 15.47 6.22
N ARG A 50 2.94 14.97 6.89
CA ARG A 50 1.88 15.81 7.48
C ARG A 50 2.40 16.70 8.59
N THR A 51 3.25 16.16 9.48
CA THR A 51 3.87 16.95 10.54
C THR A 51 4.78 18.05 9.98
N GLN A 52 5.59 17.74 8.97
CA GLN A 52 6.44 18.74 8.31
C GLN A 52 5.60 19.80 7.59
N ALA A 53 4.57 19.41 6.85
CA ALA A 53 3.66 20.34 6.18
C ALA A 53 2.98 21.29 7.18
N GLN A 54 2.61 20.82 8.37
CA GLN A 54 2.06 21.67 9.42
C GLN A 54 3.08 22.65 9.99
N ARG A 55 4.34 22.24 10.20
CA ARG A 55 5.42 23.13 10.68
C ARG A 55 5.71 24.26 9.71
N HIS A 56 5.67 23.97 8.41
CA HIS A 56 5.93 24.94 7.35
C HIS A 56 4.67 25.64 6.84
N ARG A 57 3.51 25.40 7.46
CA ARG A 57 2.27 26.09 7.09
C ARG A 57 2.45 27.59 7.36
N PRO A 58 2.42 28.46 6.34
CA PRO A 58 2.48 29.89 6.56
C PRO A 58 1.27 30.30 7.41
N GLN A 59 1.51 31.05 8.49
CA GLN A 59 0.42 31.59 9.29
C GLN A 59 -0.38 32.58 8.42
N PRO A 60 -1.72 32.50 8.39
CA PRO A 60 -2.56 33.47 7.71
C PRO A 60 -2.46 34.81 8.48
N GLY A 61 -1.45 35.61 8.13
CA GLY A 61 -1.12 36.86 8.81
C GLY A 61 0.16 37.53 8.29
N ASN A 62 1.02 36.80 7.58
CA ASN A 62 2.25 37.35 6.99
C ASN A 62 2.18 37.58 5.47
N ALA A 63 1.00 37.58 4.87
CA ALA A 63 0.78 38.15 3.55
C ALA A 63 0.38 39.62 3.76
N ARG A 64 1.39 40.51 3.72
CA ARG A 64 1.17 41.95 3.61
C ARG A 64 0.60 42.29 2.23
#